data_AF-A0A518AZ47-F1
#
_entry.id   AF-A0A518AZ47-F1
#
_cell.length_a   1.000
_cell.length_b   1.000
_cell.length_c   1.000
_cell.angle_alpha   90.00
_cell.angle_beta   90.00
_cell.angle_gamma   90.00
#
_symmetry.space_group_name_H-M   'P 1'
#
loop_
_entity.id
_entity.type
_entity.pdbx_description
1 polymer ?
#
loop_
_entity_poly.entity_id
_entity_poly.type
_entity_poly.pdbx_seq_one_letter_code
_entity_poly.pdbx_strand_id
1 'polypeptide(L)'
;MSFEEWLVMLGKRFGTDKFGGPSHHYEHAYRFVEQIQFQPITLLEIGVLGGASLKLWREILPNAKIVGVDKNEKCRSLEWGRVSIETGDQSDEAFLSEIVRKHGPFDIVIDDGSHVAAHQLASMRGLWPHAKRFYVIEDLQHPPAAETARQMGNEVRRLLKARLPDDIAAIHCYPSIVVLEKACASPF
;
A
#
# COMPACT_ATOMS: atom_id res chain seq x y z
N MET A 1 -24.01 4.33 9.11
CA MET A 1 -22.83 3.53 8.76
C MET A 1 -21.65 4.48 8.68
N SER A 2 -20.61 4.28 9.48
CA SER A 2 -19.36 5.04 9.39
C SER A 2 -18.54 4.61 8.17
N PHE A 3 -17.49 5.37 7.84
CA PHE A 3 -16.55 4.99 6.78
C PHE A 3 -15.91 3.61 7.06
N GLU A 4 -15.60 3.30 8.31
CA GLU A 4 -14.97 2.03 8.71
C GLU A 4 -15.93 0.85 8.65
N GLU A 5 -17.18 1.04 9.10
CA GLU A 5 -18.23 0.04 8.91
C GLU A 5 -18.45 -0.24 7.41
N TRP A 6 -18.30 0.78 6.56
CA TRP A 6 -18.35 0.63 5.10
C TRP A 6 -17.12 -0.12 4.54
N LEU A 7 -15.90 0.20 4.99
CA LEU A 7 -14.69 -0.55 4.63
C LEU A 7 -14.82 -2.05 5.00
N VAL A 8 -15.25 -2.36 6.22
CA VAL A 8 -15.49 -3.73 6.70
C VAL A 8 -16.59 -4.44 5.89
N MET A 9 -17.65 -3.73 5.51
CA MET A 9 -18.70 -4.28 4.65
C MET A 9 -18.16 -4.63 3.25
N LEU A 10 -17.36 -3.74 2.64
CA LEU A 10 -16.74 -3.99 1.34
C LEU A 10 -15.67 -5.08 1.38
N GLY A 11 -14.87 -5.16 2.45
CA GLY A 11 -13.89 -6.23 2.65
C GLY A 11 -14.56 -7.61 2.61
N LYS A 12 -15.63 -7.76 3.40
CA LYS A 12 -16.49 -8.96 3.40
C LYS A 12 -17.15 -9.23 2.05
N ARG A 13 -17.62 -8.20 1.34
CA ARG A 13 -18.27 -8.33 0.03
C ARG A 13 -17.32 -8.83 -1.06
N PHE A 14 -16.07 -8.38 -1.06
CA PHE A 14 -15.08 -8.74 -2.09
C PHE A 14 -14.14 -9.88 -1.70
N GLY A 15 -14.17 -10.33 -0.43
CA GLY A 15 -13.37 -11.44 0.06
C GLY A 15 -11.90 -11.10 0.29
N THR A 16 -11.61 -9.84 0.63
CA THR A 16 -10.27 -9.42 1.12
C THR A 16 -10.28 -9.42 2.64
N ASP A 17 -9.17 -9.84 3.22
CA ASP A 17 -8.95 -9.98 4.65
C ASP A 17 -8.55 -8.67 5.35
N LYS A 18 -8.16 -7.62 4.60
CA LYS A 18 -7.71 -6.30 5.10
C LYS A 18 -8.61 -5.67 6.16
N PHE A 19 -9.94 -5.90 6.11
CA PHE A 19 -10.91 -5.22 6.97
C PHE A 19 -11.88 -6.16 7.68
N GLY A 20 -11.91 -6.09 9.02
CA GLY A 20 -12.84 -6.83 9.86
C GLY A 20 -12.85 -8.35 9.65
N GLY A 21 -11.70 -8.91 9.26
CA GLY A 21 -11.44 -10.34 9.13
C GLY A 21 -10.87 -10.93 10.43
N PRO A 22 -10.62 -12.26 10.48
CA PRO A 22 -9.96 -12.89 11.63
C PRO A 22 -8.44 -12.59 11.68
N SER A 23 -7.84 -12.18 10.56
CA SER A 23 -6.42 -11.86 10.44
C SER A 23 -6.15 -10.37 10.66
N HIS A 24 -6.88 -9.50 9.95
CA HIS A 24 -6.53 -8.08 9.82
C HIS A 24 -7.71 -7.12 10.09
N HIS A 25 -7.33 -5.95 10.62
CA HIS A 25 -8.19 -4.88 11.10
C HIS A 25 -7.64 -3.52 10.65
N TYR A 26 -7.31 -3.38 9.36
CA TYR A 26 -6.64 -2.19 8.83
C TYR A 26 -7.58 -0.99 8.62
N GLU A 27 -8.87 -1.09 8.99
CA GLU A 27 -9.89 -0.04 8.82
C GLU A 27 -9.45 1.32 9.41
N HIS A 28 -8.82 1.32 10.59
CA HIS A 28 -8.29 2.54 11.21
C HIS A 28 -7.08 3.11 10.47
N ALA A 29 -6.19 2.26 9.93
CA ALA A 29 -4.99 2.68 9.21
C ALA A 29 -5.33 3.28 7.85
N TYR A 30 -6.39 2.79 7.20
CA TYR A 30 -6.86 3.27 5.91
C TYR A 30 -7.84 4.47 5.96
N ARG A 31 -8.07 5.08 7.13
CA ARG A 31 -8.92 6.29 7.25
C ARG A 31 -8.53 7.44 6.34
N PHE A 32 -7.25 7.60 6.00
CA PHE A 32 -6.79 8.66 5.08
C PHE A 32 -7.48 8.61 3.70
N VAL A 33 -7.97 7.43 3.30
CA VAL A 33 -8.66 7.21 2.03
C VAL A 33 -9.97 8.01 1.94
N GLU A 34 -10.65 8.27 3.07
CA GLU A 34 -11.88 9.07 3.15
C GLU A 34 -11.69 10.48 2.58
N GLN A 35 -10.54 11.11 2.86
CA GLN A 35 -10.23 12.48 2.45
C GLN A 35 -9.93 12.64 0.95
N ILE A 36 -9.60 11.54 0.28
CA ILE A 36 -9.14 11.50 -1.12
C ILE A 36 -10.07 10.70 -2.04
N GLN A 37 -11.20 10.23 -1.49
CA GLN A 37 -12.09 9.26 -2.11
C GLN A 37 -12.46 9.56 -3.58
N PHE A 38 -12.90 10.79 -3.84
CA PHE A 38 -13.41 11.22 -5.14
C PHE A 38 -12.34 11.91 -6.01
N GLN A 39 -11.08 11.93 -5.59
CA GLN A 39 -10.00 12.59 -6.32
C GLN A 39 -9.49 11.70 -7.49
N PRO A 40 -9.05 12.29 -8.62
CA PRO A 40 -8.45 11.55 -9.73
C PRO A 40 -7.00 11.17 -9.42
N ILE A 41 -6.82 10.22 -8.50
CA ILE A 41 -5.52 9.78 -7.99
C ILE A 41 -5.00 8.52 -8.71
N THR A 42 -3.71 8.22 -8.63
CA THR A 42 -3.17 6.91 -9.05
C THR A 42 -2.75 6.09 -7.82
N LEU A 43 -3.31 4.89 -7.67
CA LEU A 43 -2.96 3.92 -6.63
C LEU A 43 -2.15 2.78 -7.24
N LEU A 44 -1.02 2.44 -6.62
CA LEU A 44 -0.25 1.22 -6.87
C LEU A 44 -0.43 0.26 -5.69
N GLU A 45 -0.73 -1.00 -5.97
CA GLU A 45 -0.75 -2.10 -4.99
C GLU A 45 0.19 -3.21 -5.48
N ILE A 46 1.17 -3.57 -4.64
CA ILE A 46 2.05 -4.73 -4.83
C ILE A 46 1.43 -5.88 -4.06
N GLY A 47 1.25 -7.04 -4.72
CA GLY A 47 0.45 -8.14 -4.23
C GLY A 47 -0.97 -8.07 -4.80
N VAL A 48 -1.26 -8.88 -5.82
CA VAL A 48 -2.61 -8.92 -6.43
C VAL A 48 -3.35 -10.18 -5.99
N LEU A 49 -2.67 -11.32 -5.95
CA LEU A 49 -3.25 -12.63 -5.61
C LEU A 49 -4.53 -12.91 -6.45
N GLY A 50 -5.71 -12.84 -5.82
CA GLY A 50 -7.03 -13.02 -6.46
C GLY A 50 -7.77 -11.73 -6.84
N GLY A 51 -7.13 -10.55 -6.68
CA GLY A 51 -7.67 -9.23 -7.01
C GLY A 51 -8.84 -8.78 -6.13
N ALA A 52 -8.96 -9.31 -4.91
CA ALA A 52 -10.01 -8.93 -3.96
C ALA A 52 -9.86 -7.48 -3.48
N SER A 53 -8.64 -7.07 -3.14
CA SER A 53 -8.27 -5.69 -2.79
C SER A 53 -8.47 -4.72 -3.97
N LEU A 54 -8.09 -5.10 -5.19
CA LEU A 54 -8.32 -4.26 -6.38
C LEU A 54 -9.80 -3.97 -6.64
N LYS A 55 -10.71 -4.91 -6.33
CA LYS A 55 -12.18 -4.70 -6.38
C LYS A 55 -12.63 -3.72 -5.30
N LEU A 56 -12.12 -3.89 -4.08
CA LEU A 56 -12.32 -3.01 -2.93
C LEU A 56 -11.87 -1.57 -3.24
N TRP A 57 -10.62 -1.37 -3.70
CA TRP A 57 -10.09 -0.04 -4.07
C TRP A 57 -10.88 0.60 -5.21
N ARG A 58 -11.37 -0.19 -6.18
CA ARG A 58 -12.24 0.30 -7.26
C ARG A 58 -13.61 0.78 -6.75
N GLU A 59 -14.17 0.18 -5.70
CA GLU A 59 -15.41 0.65 -5.10
C GLU A 59 -15.18 1.89 -4.22
N ILE A 60 -14.11 1.90 -3.41
CA ILE A 60 -13.81 3.00 -2.51
C ILE A 60 -13.41 4.26 -3.28
N LEU A 61 -12.50 4.15 -4.25
CA LEU A 61 -11.87 5.27 -4.96
C LEU A 61 -12.41 5.40 -6.41
N PRO A 62 -13.66 5.86 -6.65
CA PRO A 62 -14.35 5.78 -7.95
C PRO A 62 -13.61 6.43 -9.12
N ASN A 63 -12.79 7.46 -8.85
CA ASN A 63 -12.11 8.26 -9.89
C ASN A 63 -10.62 7.90 -10.07
N ALA A 64 -10.08 6.94 -9.32
CA ALA A 64 -8.67 6.57 -9.39
C ALA A 64 -8.26 5.85 -10.69
N LYS A 65 -6.96 5.81 -10.97
CA LYS A 65 -6.32 4.73 -11.75
C LYS A 65 -5.70 3.74 -10.76
N ILE A 66 -5.94 2.45 -10.94
CA ILE A 66 -5.43 1.39 -10.06
C ILE A 66 -4.43 0.55 -10.85
N VAL A 67 -3.28 0.28 -10.25
CA VAL A 67 -2.22 -0.55 -10.82
C VAL A 67 -1.90 -1.65 -9.82
N GLY A 68 -2.10 -2.90 -10.21
CA GLY A 68 -1.65 -4.07 -9.46
C GLY A 68 -0.30 -4.58 -9.97
N VAL A 69 0.54 -5.05 -9.07
CA VAL A 69 1.83 -5.71 -9.37
C VAL A 69 1.87 -7.08 -8.74
N ASP A 70 2.16 -8.11 -9.51
CA ASP A 70 2.32 -9.49 -9.00
C ASP A 70 3.37 -10.26 -9.81
N LYS A 71 4.04 -11.24 -9.19
CA LYS A 71 4.98 -12.14 -9.89
C LYS A 71 4.23 -13.17 -10.74
N ASN A 72 2.98 -13.47 -10.40
CA ASN A 72 2.14 -14.44 -11.09
C ASN A 72 1.50 -13.83 -12.34
N GLU A 73 2.00 -14.20 -13.52
CA GLU A 73 1.49 -13.72 -14.82
C GLU A 73 -0.03 -13.95 -15.00
N LYS A 74 -0.62 -14.97 -14.35
CA LYS A 74 -2.06 -15.22 -14.38
C LYS A 74 -2.89 -14.05 -13.84
N CYS A 75 -2.32 -13.22 -12.97
CA CYS A 75 -2.99 -12.03 -12.45
C CYS A 75 -3.30 -11.00 -13.54
N ARG A 76 -2.64 -11.04 -14.73
CA ARG A 76 -3.03 -10.23 -15.90
C ARG A 76 -4.48 -10.45 -16.34
N SER A 77 -5.07 -11.62 -16.07
CA SER A 77 -6.49 -11.88 -16.31
C SER A 77 -7.46 -11.06 -15.44
N LEU A 78 -6.93 -10.33 -14.44
CA LEU A 78 -7.68 -9.44 -13.55
C LEU A 78 -7.65 -7.97 -14.03
N GLU A 79 -7.04 -7.66 -15.19
CA GLU A 79 -7.15 -6.35 -15.84
C GLU A 79 -8.59 -6.07 -16.29
N TRP A 80 -9.15 -4.92 -15.86
CA TRP A 80 -10.51 -4.53 -16.22
C TRP A 80 -10.79 -3.04 -15.99
N GLY A 81 -11.25 -2.35 -17.03
CA GLY A 81 -11.63 -0.94 -16.97
C GLY A 81 -10.45 -0.03 -16.59
N ARG A 82 -10.43 0.47 -15.35
CA ARG A 82 -9.40 1.38 -14.80
C ARG A 82 -8.40 0.70 -13.84
N VAL A 83 -8.33 -0.63 -13.92
CA VAL A 83 -7.34 -1.48 -13.23
C VAL A 83 -6.40 -2.09 -14.27
N SER A 84 -5.11 -1.78 -14.18
CA SER A 84 -4.02 -2.39 -14.95
C SER A 84 -3.22 -3.35 -14.07
N ILE A 85 -2.61 -4.38 -14.66
CA ILE A 85 -1.79 -5.37 -13.95
C ILE A 85 -0.43 -5.53 -14.64
N GLU A 86 0.63 -5.24 -13.90
CA GLU A 86 2.00 -5.50 -14.35
C GLU A 86 2.54 -6.78 -13.70
N THR A 87 3.22 -7.60 -14.49
CA THR A 87 3.88 -8.81 -13.99
C THR A 87 5.35 -8.53 -13.74
N GLY A 88 5.82 -8.71 -12.51
CA GLY A 88 7.22 -8.50 -12.15
C GLY A 88 7.50 -8.62 -10.65
N ASP A 89 8.76 -8.43 -10.29
CA ASP A 89 9.26 -8.63 -8.93
C ASP A 89 9.43 -7.31 -8.18
N GLN A 90 8.81 -7.18 -6.99
CA GLN A 90 8.95 -5.97 -6.16
C GLN A 90 10.40 -5.71 -5.70
N SER A 91 11.29 -6.70 -5.77
CA SER A 91 12.72 -6.52 -5.46
C SER A 91 13.61 -6.22 -6.66
N ASP A 92 13.05 -6.15 -7.88
CA ASP A 92 13.79 -5.81 -9.10
C ASP A 92 13.71 -4.30 -9.40
N GLU A 93 14.83 -3.60 -9.20
CA GLU A 93 14.96 -2.15 -9.42
C GLU A 93 14.65 -1.71 -10.87
N ALA A 94 14.96 -2.55 -11.86
CA ALA A 94 14.69 -2.24 -13.26
C ALA A 94 13.19 -2.33 -13.56
N PHE A 95 12.51 -3.34 -13.01
CA PHE A 95 11.05 -3.45 -13.08
C PHE A 95 10.36 -2.31 -12.33
N LEU A 96 10.80 -1.96 -11.12
CA LEU A 96 10.27 -0.82 -10.37
C LEU A 96 10.40 0.49 -11.17
N SER A 97 11.55 0.70 -11.82
CA SER A 97 11.79 1.85 -12.70
C SER A 97 10.86 1.86 -13.92
N GLU A 98 10.54 0.69 -14.49
CA GLU A 98 9.60 0.58 -15.60
C GLU A 98 8.17 0.93 -15.19
N ILE A 99 7.66 0.38 -14.09
CA ILE A 99 6.28 0.66 -13.64
C ILE A 99 6.11 2.13 -13.23
N VAL A 100 7.15 2.76 -12.65
CA VAL A 100 7.18 4.20 -12.37
C VAL A 100 7.06 4.99 -13.67
N ARG A 101 7.87 4.67 -14.69
CA ARG A 101 7.84 5.35 -16.00
C ARG A 101 6.50 5.16 -16.74
N LYS A 102 5.85 4.00 -16.57
CA LYS A 102 4.61 3.63 -17.27
C LYS A 102 3.34 4.16 -16.59
N HIS A 103 3.34 4.26 -15.26
CA HIS A 103 2.13 4.56 -14.48
C HIS A 103 2.26 5.62 -13.41
N GLY A 104 3.47 5.91 -12.93
CA GLY A 104 3.71 6.89 -11.89
C GLY A 104 3.68 8.34 -12.39
N PRO A 105 3.86 9.34 -11.50
CA PRO A 105 3.97 9.19 -10.04
C PRO A 105 2.64 8.79 -9.37
N PHE A 106 2.74 8.02 -8.28
CA PHE A 106 1.62 7.42 -7.56
C PHE A 106 1.18 8.30 -6.38
N ASP A 107 -0.12 8.51 -6.19
CA ASP A 107 -0.63 9.22 -5.02
C ASP A 107 -0.57 8.33 -3.77
N ILE A 108 -0.87 7.04 -3.94
CA ILE A 108 -0.78 6.00 -2.91
C ILE A 108 0.06 4.84 -3.48
N VAL A 109 0.99 4.33 -2.68
CA VAL A 109 1.62 3.01 -2.88
C VAL A 109 1.25 2.12 -1.69
N ILE A 110 0.85 0.88 -1.97
CA ILE A 110 0.58 -0.17 -0.97
C ILE A 110 1.53 -1.34 -1.28
N ASP A 111 2.29 -1.76 -0.28
CA ASP A 111 3.16 -2.93 -0.33
C ASP A 111 2.55 -4.06 0.52
N ASP A 112 1.82 -4.94 -0.15
CA ASP A 112 1.18 -6.15 0.37
C ASP A 112 1.70 -7.39 -0.39
N GLY A 113 2.99 -7.34 -0.77
CA GLY A 113 3.57 -8.28 -1.71
C GLY A 113 4.02 -9.60 -1.08
N SER A 114 5.32 -9.74 -0.87
CA SER A 114 5.94 -10.99 -0.41
C SER A 114 6.18 -11.07 1.10
N HIS A 115 5.96 -9.96 1.82
CA HIS A 115 6.22 -9.77 3.26
C HIS A 115 7.67 -10.08 3.71
N VAL A 116 8.58 -10.35 2.77
CA VAL A 116 10.02 -10.48 3.04
C VAL A 116 10.59 -9.08 3.24
N ALA A 117 11.09 -8.78 4.43
CA ALA A 117 11.60 -7.46 4.80
C ALA A 117 12.62 -6.88 3.78
N ALA A 118 13.48 -7.71 3.20
CA ALA A 118 14.43 -7.29 2.17
C ALA A 118 13.74 -6.83 0.87
N HIS A 119 12.62 -7.46 0.49
CA HIS A 119 11.83 -7.07 -0.68
C HIS A 119 11.03 -5.79 -0.41
N GLN A 120 10.35 -5.70 0.75
CA GLN A 120 9.64 -4.48 1.18
C GLN A 120 10.58 -3.26 1.27
N LEU A 121 11.85 -3.48 1.67
CA LEU A 121 12.88 -2.45 1.64
C LEU A 121 13.32 -2.04 0.23
N ALA A 122 13.35 -2.98 -0.72
CA ALA A 122 13.71 -2.71 -2.11
C ALA A 122 12.61 -1.90 -2.80
N SER A 123 11.35 -2.34 -2.71
CA SER A 123 10.17 -1.61 -3.20
C SER A 123 10.05 -0.23 -2.56
N MET A 124 10.15 -0.12 -1.22
CA MET A 124 10.07 1.18 -0.55
C MET A 124 11.16 2.15 -1.06
N ARG A 125 12.40 1.69 -1.24
CA ARG A 125 13.49 2.52 -1.80
C ARG A 125 13.24 2.94 -3.23
N GLY A 126 12.80 2.01 -4.10
CA GLY A 126 12.55 2.29 -5.51
C GLY A 126 11.29 3.13 -5.77
N LEU A 127 10.29 3.08 -4.88
CA LEU A 127 8.98 3.69 -5.10
C LEU A 127 8.69 4.91 -4.22
N TRP A 128 9.31 5.06 -3.04
CA TRP A 128 9.11 6.24 -2.19
C TRP A 128 9.34 7.59 -2.90
N PRO A 129 10.40 7.76 -3.74
CA PRO A 129 10.58 9.00 -4.50
C PRO A 129 9.39 9.34 -5.41
N HIS A 130 8.63 8.33 -5.84
CA HIS A 130 7.53 8.44 -6.80
C HIS A 130 6.14 8.36 -6.16
N ALA A 131 6.05 8.09 -4.86
CA ALA A 131 4.85 8.35 -4.06
C ALA A 131 4.67 9.86 -3.87
N LYS A 132 3.43 10.35 -3.82
CA LYS A 132 3.08 11.78 -3.59
C LYS A 132 2.48 12.06 -2.22
N ARG A 133 1.70 11.12 -1.66
CA ARG A 133 0.92 11.34 -0.42
C ARG A 133 1.14 10.25 0.61
N PHE A 134 0.90 8.99 0.24
CA PHE A 134 0.95 7.87 1.18
C PHE A 134 1.76 6.70 0.63
N TYR A 135 2.56 6.09 1.50
CA TYR A 135 3.16 4.78 1.29
C TYR A 135 2.74 3.87 2.43
N VAL A 136 2.11 2.74 2.12
CA VAL A 136 1.61 1.76 3.08
C VAL A 136 2.43 0.48 2.96
N ILE A 137 2.81 -0.11 4.10
CA ILE A 137 3.46 -1.42 4.17
C ILE A 137 2.61 -2.31 5.06
N GLU A 138 2.06 -3.38 4.51
CA GLU A 138 1.26 -4.38 5.21
C GLU A 138 2.11 -5.58 5.67
N ASP A 139 1.55 -6.36 6.58
CA ASP A 139 2.08 -7.64 7.09
C ASP A 139 3.54 -7.64 7.57
N LEU A 140 3.86 -6.65 8.41
CA LEU A 140 5.13 -6.51 9.13
C LEU A 140 5.29 -7.51 10.31
N GLN A 141 4.72 -8.72 10.20
CA GLN A 141 4.49 -9.61 11.34
C GLN A 141 5.62 -10.60 11.59
N HIS A 142 6.26 -10.52 12.76
CA HIS A 142 6.82 -11.56 13.63
C HIS A 142 7.46 -10.78 14.82
N PRO A 143 7.22 -11.04 16.13
CA PRO A 143 6.49 -12.14 16.78
C PRO A 143 5.25 -11.58 17.58
N PRO A 144 4.99 -11.78 18.90
CA PRO A 144 3.68 -11.44 19.50
C PRO A 144 3.45 -9.95 19.80
N ALA A 145 2.19 -9.50 19.75
CA ALA A 145 1.74 -8.10 19.56
C ALA A 145 2.51 -6.97 20.28
N ALA A 146 2.79 -7.07 21.58
CA ALA A 146 3.52 -6.01 22.30
C ALA A 146 5.03 -5.99 21.97
N GLU A 147 5.58 -7.17 21.67
CA GLU A 147 6.95 -7.33 21.22
C GLU A 147 7.09 -6.99 19.73
N THR A 148 6.17 -7.42 18.86
CA THR A 148 6.16 -7.00 17.45
C THR A 148 5.90 -5.52 17.30
N ALA A 149 5.00 -4.89 18.08
CA ALA A 149 4.86 -3.43 18.07
C ALA A 149 6.16 -2.70 18.51
N ARG A 150 6.89 -3.25 19.50
CA ARG A 150 8.19 -2.72 19.93
C ARG A 150 9.30 -2.98 18.90
N GLN A 151 9.32 -4.15 18.28
CA GLN A 151 10.31 -4.53 17.26
C GLN A 151 10.07 -3.79 15.94
N MET A 152 8.82 -3.66 15.48
CA MET A 152 8.42 -2.74 14.40
C MET A 152 8.78 -1.30 14.75
N GLY A 153 8.43 -0.81 15.94
CA GLY A 153 8.82 0.54 16.38
C GLY A 153 10.33 0.76 16.37
N ASN A 154 11.13 -0.26 16.71
CA ASN A 154 12.58 -0.25 16.65
C ASN A 154 13.15 -0.42 15.24
N GLU A 155 12.54 -1.24 14.39
CA GLU A 155 12.98 -1.53 13.02
C GLU A 155 12.61 -0.39 12.10
N VAL A 156 11.36 0.09 12.15
CA VAL A 156 10.97 1.40 11.59
C VAL A 156 11.99 2.43 12.06
N ARG A 157 12.21 2.64 13.37
CA ARG A 157 13.22 3.58 13.90
C ARG A 157 14.66 3.31 13.40
N ARG A 158 15.06 2.07 13.12
CA ARG A 158 16.38 1.70 12.58
C ARG A 158 16.49 2.10 11.12
N LEU A 159 15.45 1.82 10.34
CA LEU A 159 15.28 2.26 8.97
C LEU A 159 15.18 3.80 8.88
N LEU A 160 14.53 4.46 9.86
CA LEU A 160 14.49 5.92 9.92
C LEU A 160 15.90 6.50 10.17
N LYS A 161 16.64 5.89 11.10
CA LYS A 161 18.02 6.26 11.44
C LYS A 161 19.03 5.97 10.32
N ALA A 162 18.69 5.11 9.36
CA ALA A 162 19.51 4.81 8.19
C ALA A 162 19.42 5.87 7.08
N ARG A 163 18.87 7.06 7.40
CA ARG A 163 18.33 8.11 6.52
C ARG A 163 17.00 7.71 5.87
N LEU A 164 15.91 8.19 6.47
CA LEU A 164 14.79 8.65 5.65
C LEU A 164 15.24 9.78 4.72
N PRO A 165 14.58 9.95 3.57
CA PRO A 165 14.54 11.23 2.89
C PRO A 165 13.87 12.30 3.79
N ASP A 166 14.26 13.56 3.63
CA ASP A 166 13.76 14.68 4.44
C ASP A 166 12.29 15.07 4.16
N ASP A 167 11.57 14.26 3.36
CA ASP A 167 10.21 14.52 2.85
C ASP A 167 9.12 13.61 3.48
N ILE A 168 9.34 13.06 4.68
CA ILE A 168 8.29 12.38 5.47
C ILE A 168 7.66 13.37 6.47
N ALA A 169 6.35 13.59 6.37
CA ALA A 169 5.58 14.43 7.28
C ALA A 169 5.14 13.68 8.54
N ALA A 170 4.66 12.44 8.39
CA ALA A 170 4.17 11.63 9.49
C ALA A 170 4.39 10.13 9.27
N ILE A 171 4.38 9.38 10.37
CA ILE A 171 4.51 7.92 10.41
C ILE A 171 3.45 7.40 11.37
N HIS A 172 2.53 6.59 10.85
CA HIS A 172 1.45 6.00 11.61
C HIS A 172 1.71 4.49 11.70
N CYS A 173 1.99 4.01 12.91
CA CYS A 173 2.22 2.59 13.18
C CYS A 173 1.00 1.98 13.85
N TYR A 174 0.49 0.89 13.27
CA TYR A 174 -0.56 0.05 13.84
C TYR A 174 -0.02 -1.38 13.93
N PRO A 175 -0.75 -2.34 14.54
CA PRO A 175 -0.39 -3.75 14.44
C PRO A 175 -0.27 -4.17 12.98
N SER A 176 0.86 -4.77 12.60
CA SER A 176 1.15 -5.33 11.28
C SER A 176 1.22 -4.36 10.09
N ILE A 177 0.78 -3.10 10.22
CA ILE A 177 0.75 -2.12 9.12
C ILE A 177 1.39 -0.78 9.52
N VAL A 178 2.15 -0.19 8.59
CA VAL A 178 2.72 1.16 8.72
C VAL A 178 2.25 2.02 7.54
N VAL A 179 1.81 3.25 7.84
CA VAL A 179 1.51 4.28 6.85
C VAL A 179 2.51 5.42 7.00
N LEU A 180 3.21 5.75 5.92
CA LEU A 180 4.08 6.91 5.80
C LEU A 180 3.33 8.01 5.05
N GLU A 181 3.18 9.19 5.66
CA GLU A 181 2.66 10.38 5.00
C GLU A 181 3.84 11.19 4.45
N LYS A 182 3.77 11.50 3.15
CA LYS A 182 4.77 12.30 2.46
C LYS A 182 4.48 13.78 2.68
N ALA A 183 5.51 14.53 3.05
CA ALA A 183 5.44 15.97 3.12
C ALA A 183 5.08 16.52 1.75
N CYS A 184 3.98 17.28 1.67
CA CYS A 184 3.66 18.05 0.49
C CYS A 184 4.86 18.91 0.13
N ALA A 185 5.39 18.73 -1.09
CA ALA A 185 6.21 19.77 -1.71
C ALA A 185 5.40 21.07 -1.63
N SER A 186 5.93 22.06 -0.91
CA SER A 186 5.20 23.31 -0.72
C SER A 186 4.95 23.96 -2.08
N PRO A 187 3.71 24.41 -2.38
CA PRO A 187 3.43 25.14 -3.60
C PRO A 187 3.99 26.57 -3.47
N PHE A 188 5.27 26.72 -3.79
CA PHE A 188 5.98 27.99 -3.96
C PHE A 188 6.67 28.01 -5.33
#